data_AF-A0A366HQD5-F1
#
_entry.id   AF-A0A366HQD5-F1
#
_cell.length_a   1.000
_cell.length_b   1.000
_cell.length_c   1.000
_cell.angle_alpha   90.00
_cell.angle_beta   90.00
_cell.angle_gamma   90.00
#
_symmetry.space_group_name_H-M   'P 1'
#
loop_
_entity.id
_entity.type
_entity.pdbx_description
1 polymer ?
#
loop_
_entity_poly.entity_id
_entity_poly.type
_entity_poly.pdbx_seq_one_letter_code
_entity_poly.pdbx_strand_id
1 'polypeptide(L)'
;MSHNYVRNHYVPAWYQRRFLDPSSKDKELFYLDLAPSRFVDGRGKPHIKRALKRQGPKKCFFERDLYTMNLGPFRSTDIEENFFGEIDDKGRDAVHALEGYAPGFKGQAIAFSDLLLYLSTQKLRTPRGLGWLRDQVDVHDRTLLLLEMMELRQMFCATWAECIWQIADAHGSPTKFILSDHPVVAYNRECRPLSPHCRGCNEPDIRMNGTHTIFPLSSEKVLILTNTSWARNPYQSATRFRPNPTYFRNTIIKVMGIQVERHMDEQEVREINYIIKRRAKRYIASSREEWLYPEAHISVAEWTRFGGGYLCMPDPRSMDFDSGIYIGYKDGRSDAFDLYGRKPWQQGYSQERSDAEWQAFLNFQGEFARLVGPRRKGRAFRFGELDKEVDDEDFHKYHLRLETRRRRSKL
;
A
#
# COMPACT_ATOMS: atom_id res chain seq x y z
N MET A 1 -16.40 18.60 30.01
CA MET A 1 -15.60 18.45 28.77
C MET A 1 -14.99 17.06 28.81
N SER A 2 -15.38 16.16 27.90
CA SER A 2 -15.00 14.74 27.94
C SER A 2 -13.49 14.57 27.79
N HIS A 3 -12.85 13.90 28.74
CA HIS A 3 -11.43 13.56 28.70
C HIS A 3 -11.05 12.51 27.62
N ASN A 4 -11.96 12.18 26.70
CA ASN A 4 -11.82 11.03 25.81
C ASN A 4 -10.99 11.27 24.54
N TYR A 5 -10.81 12.52 24.09
CA TYR A 5 -10.17 12.82 22.79
C TYR A 5 -8.75 13.40 22.87
N VAL A 6 -8.15 13.41 24.08
CA VAL A 6 -6.75 13.81 24.29
C VAL A 6 -5.78 12.77 23.75
N ARG A 7 -6.23 11.52 23.56
CA ARG A 7 -5.39 10.41 23.10
C ARG A 7 -5.76 10.05 21.67
N ASN A 8 -5.07 10.64 20.71
CA ASN A 8 -5.39 10.49 19.29
C ASN A 8 -4.72 9.24 18.71
N HIS A 9 -5.53 8.26 18.31
CA HIS A 9 -5.03 7.01 17.71
C HIS A 9 -4.84 7.19 16.21
N TYR A 10 -3.61 7.45 15.78
CA TYR A 10 -3.29 7.57 14.35
C TYR A 10 -3.27 6.22 13.61
N VAL A 11 -3.19 5.09 14.32
CA VAL A 11 -3.58 3.77 13.81
C VAL A 11 -4.76 3.26 14.65
N PRO A 12 -5.95 3.11 14.07
CA PRO A 12 -7.15 2.79 14.82
C PRO A 12 -7.05 1.47 15.57
N ALA A 13 -7.61 1.43 16.78
CA ALA A 13 -7.63 0.19 17.57
C ALA A 13 -8.42 -0.93 16.87
N TRP A 14 -9.41 -0.63 16.03
CA TRP A 14 -10.13 -1.65 15.25
C TRP A 14 -9.19 -2.34 14.26
N TYR A 15 -8.33 -1.58 13.59
CA TYR A 15 -7.38 -2.09 12.60
C TYR A 15 -6.30 -2.94 13.28
N GLN A 16 -5.75 -2.45 14.40
CA GLN A 16 -4.77 -3.21 15.18
C GLN A 16 -5.28 -4.59 15.63
N ARG A 17 -6.58 -4.72 15.96
CA ARG A 17 -7.18 -6.00 16.38
C ARG A 17 -7.14 -7.08 15.30
N ARG A 18 -6.98 -6.70 14.03
CA ARG A 18 -6.91 -7.62 12.88
C ARG A 18 -5.58 -8.38 12.79
N PHE A 19 -4.64 -8.06 13.68
CA PHE A 19 -3.33 -8.73 13.82
C PHE A 19 -3.22 -9.53 15.11
N LEU A 20 -4.28 -9.58 15.92
CA LEU A 20 -4.31 -10.43 17.11
C LEU A 20 -4.38 -11.88 16.69
N ASP A 21 -3.64 -12.73 17.40
CA ASP A 21 -3.82 -14.17 17.29
C ASP A 21 -5.18 -14.54 17.89
N PRO A 22 -6.12 -15.14 17.12
CA PRO A 22 -7.44 -15.54 17.61
C PRO A 22 -7.38 -16.51 18.80
N SER A 23 -6.28 -17.27 18.93
CA SER A 23 -6.06 -18.21 20.04
C SER A 23 -5.54 -17.53 21.31
N SER A 24 -5.10 -16.26 21.24
CA SER A 24 -4.53 -15.54 22.38
C SER A 24 -5.61 -15.06 23.35
N LYS A 25 -5.51 -15.50 24.62
CA LYS A 25 -6.45 -15.11 25.69
C LYS A 25 -6.35 -13.63 26.07
N ASP A 26 -5.14 -13.07 26.09
CA ASP A 26 -4.88 -11.73 26.63
C ASP A 26 -5.30 -10.61 25.66
N LYS A 27 -5.56 -10.92 24.38
CA LYS A 27 -5.87 -9.96 23.30
C LYS A 27 -4.82 -8.83 23.23
N GLU A 28 -3.56 -9.21 23.34
CA GLU A 28 -2.40 -8.31 23.30
C GLU A 28 -1.52 -8.55 22.07
N LEU A 29 -0.79 -7.50 21.68
CA LEU A 29 0.25 -7.56 20.67
C LEU A 29 1.60 -7.27 21.31
N PHE A 30 2.66 -7.75 20.67
CA PHE A 30 4.01 -7.28 20.91
C PHE A 30 4.24 -5.99 20.12
N TYR A 31 4.68 -4.94 20.80
CA TYR A 31 5.07 -3.66 20.21
C TYR A 31 6.56 -3.44 20.41
N LEU A 32 7.28 -3.22 19.32
CA LEU A 32 8.70 -2.88 19.34
C LEU A 32 8.88 -1.39 19.06
N ASP A 33 9.48 -0.66 20.01
CA ASP A 33 10.01 0.69 19.82
C ASP A 33 11.37 0.59 19.12
N LEU A 34 11.43 1.04 17.87
CA LEU A 34 12.64 1.10 17.05
C LEU A 34 13.62 2.19 17.52
N ALA A 35 13.15 3.12 18.36
CA ALA A 35 13.95 4.22 18.92
C ALA A 35 13.59 4.46 20.40
N PRO A 36 13.92 3.51 21.30
CA PRO A 36 13.54 3.60 22.71
C PRO A 36 14.21 4.79 23.41
N SER A 37 13.41 5.58 24.13
CA SER A 37 13.90 6.77 24.84
C SER A 37 14.79 6.40 26.04
N ARG A 38 15.73 7.30 26.38
CA ARG A 38 16.55 7.20 27.59
C ARG A 38 15.83 7.83 28.78
N PHE A 39 16.13 7.37 29.99
CA PHE A 39 15.69 7.99 31.24
C PHE A 39 16.82 7.89 32.28
N VAL A 40 16.80 8.77 33.27
CA VAL A 40 17.74 8.76 34.39
C VAL A 40 17.01 8.22 35.61
N ASP A 41 17.58 7.24 36.31
CA ASP A 41 16.98 6.70 37.53
C ASP A 41 17.19 7.64 38.74
N GLY A 42 16.57 7.31 39.88
CA GLY A 42 16.72 8.09 41.11
C GLY A 42 18.14 8.14 41.68
N ARG A 43 19.10 7.40 41.10
CA ARG A 43 20.53 7.40 41.46
C ARG A 43 21.38 8.17 40.43
N GLY A 44 20.77 8.86 39.47
CA GLY A 44 21.47 9.62 38.44
C GLY A 44 22.03 8.77 37.29
N LYS A 45 21.72 7.47 37.22
CA LYS A 45 22.24 6.58 36.17
C LYS A 45 21.32 6.58 34.93
N PRO A 46 21.87 6.74 33.71
CA PRO A 46 21.09 6.66 32.49
C PRO A 46 20.74 5.21 32.12
N HIS A 47 19.49 4.98 31.74
CA HIS A 47 18.94 3.71 31.27
C HIS A 47 18.19 3.90 29.96
N ILE A 48 18.07 2.85 29.16
CA ILE A 48 17.22 2.81 27.95
C ILE A 48 15.90 2.14 28.31
N LYS A 49 14.77 2.74 27.93
CA LYS A 49 13.46 2.11 28.13
C LYS A 49 13.40 0.78 27.39
N ARG A 50 12.71 -0.21 27.97
CA ARG A 50 12.46 -1.49 27.30
C ARG A 50 11.79 -1.23 25.94
N ALA A 51 12.45 -1.66 24.87
CA ALA A 51 12.00 -1.47 23.49
C ALA A 51 10.74 -2.29 23.19
N LEU A 52 10.73 -3.55 23.61
CA LEU A 52 9.63 -4.47 23.39
C LEU A 52 8.63 -4.45 24.55
N LYS A 53 7.34 -4.28 24.26
CA LYS A 53 6.25 -4.32 25.23
C LYS A 53 5.12 -5.20 24.73
N ARG A 54 4.52 -5.99 25.62
CA ARG A 54 3.26 -6.70 25.36
C ARG A 54 2.11 -5.92 25.99
N GLN A 55 1.12 -5.55 25.19
CA GLN A 55 0.00 -4.71 25.64
C GLN A 55 -1.20 -4.76 24.69
N GLY A 56 -2.38 -4.31 25.16
CA GLY A 56 -3.57 -4.22 24.32
C GLY A 56 -3.51 -3.11 23.24
N PRO A 57 -4.28 -3.22 22.14
CA PRO A 57 -4.34 -2.24 21.03
C PRO A 57 -4.52 -0.77 21.39
N LYS A 58 -5.25 -0.48 22.47
CA LYS A 58 -5.45 0.90 22.93
C LYS A 58 -4.21 1.50 23.59
N LYS A 59 -3.12 0.74 23.78
CA LYS A 59 -1.92 1.17 24.52
C LYS A 59 -0.73 1.59 23.63
N CYS A 60 -0.87 1.54 22.30
CA CYS A 60 0.14 2.02 21.35
C CYS A 60 -0.50 2.71 20.13
N PHE A 61 0.35 3.20 19.22
CA PHE A 61 -0.04 3.96 18.02
C PHE A 61 -0.98 5.13 18.29
N PHE A 62 -0.63 5.92 19.30
CA PHE A 62 -1.33 7.14 19.66
C PHE A 62 -0.32 8.19 20.09
N GLU A 63 -0.71 9.45 19.94
CA GLU A 63 -0.03 10.58 20.56
C GLU A 63 -1.04 11.42 21.33
N ARG A 64 -0.56 12.14 22.36
CA ARG A 64 -1.42 13.03 23.13
C ARG A 64 -1.57 14.32 22.37
N ASP A 65 -2.82 14.76 22.21
CA ASP A 65 -3.18 15.95 21.48
C ASP A 65 -2.42 15.96 20.16
N LEU A 66 -2.58 14.99 19.26
CA LEU A 66 -1.97 15.02 17.92
C LEU A 66 -2.81 15.86 16.96
N TYR A 67 -4.14 15.77 17.09
CA TYR A 67 -5.10 16.41 16.19
C TYR A 67 -5.88 17.54 16.85
N THR A 68 -5.53 17.91 18.07
CA THR A 68 -6.10 19.08 18.74
C THR A 68 -5.70 20.36 17.98
N MET A 69 -6.69 21.15 17.57
CA MET A 69 -6.47 22.48 16.98
C MET A 69 -6.57 23.56 18.06
N ASN A 70 -5.69 24.56 18.01
CA ASN A 70 -5.79 25.76 18.84
C ASN A 70 -6.42 26.88 17.99
N LEU A 71 -7.63 27.31 18.35
CA LEU A 71 -8.40 28.37 17.70
C LEU A 71 -8.52 29.55 18.67
N GLY A 72 -7.39 30.23 18.90
CA GLY A 72 -7.28 31.29 19.92
C GLY A 72 -7.48 30.71 21.33
N PRO A 73 -8.49 31.18 22.11
CA PRO A 73 -8.75 30.65 23.45
C PRO A 73 -9.44 29.27 23.44
N PHE A 74 -9.90 28.80 22.28
CA PHE A 74 -10.63 27.54 22.14
C PHE A 74 -9.71 26.41 21.66
N ARG A 75 -9.92 25.21 22.22
CA ARG A 75 -9.34 23.97 21.71
C ARG A 75 -10.44 23.13 21.08
N SER A 76 -10.24 22.72 19.83
CA SER A 76 -11.15 21.81 19.13
C SER A 76 -10.53 20.41 19.02
N THR A 77 -11.35 19.39 19.29
CA THR A 77 -11.05 17.96 19.08
C THR A 77 -11.87 17.35 17.93
N ASP A 78 -12.54 18.19 17.14
CA ASP A 78 -13.52 17.75 16.11
C ASP A 78 -12.88 16.88 15.03
N ILE A 79 -11.57 17.01 14.81
CA ILE A 79 -10.84 16.18 13.84
C ILE A 79 -10.87 14.71 14.24
N GLU A 80 -10.64 14.38 15.52
CA GLU A 80 -10.71 12.98 15.98
C GLU A 80 -12.14 12.47 15.97
N GLU A 81 -13.07 13.27 16.50
CA GLU A 81 -14.44 12.82 16.76
C GLU A 81 -15.28 12.71 15.48
N ASN A 82 -15.32 13.76 14.67
CA ASN A 82 -16.23 13.85 13.53
C ASN A 82 -15.54 13.44 12.23
N PHE A 83 -14.34 13.96 11.98
CA PHE A 83 -13.67 13.75 10.70
C PHE A 83 -13.06 12.35 10.58
N PHE A 84 -12.22 11.93 11.53
CA PHE A 84 -11.63 10.60 11.49
C PHE A 84 -12.62 9.51 11.86
N GLY A 85 -13.60 9.78 12.74
CA GLY A 85 -14.65 8.83 13.10
C GLY A 85 -15.39 8.27 11.89
N GLU A 86 -15.92 9.15 11.03
CA GLU A 86 -16.64 8.74 9.81
C GLU A 86 -15.74 7.97 8.83
N ILE A 87 -14.51 8.44 8.62
CA ILE A 87 -13.55 7.81 7.71
C ILE A 87 -13.12 6.44 8.23
N ASP A 88 -12.95 6.29 9.55
CA ASP A 88 -12.55 5.03 10.17
C ASP A 88 -13.67 3.99 10.16
N ASP A 89 -14.93 4.41 10.33
CA ASP A 89 -16.08 3.52 10.25
C ASP A 89 -16.28 2.99 8.83
N LYS A 90 -16.29 3.88 7.83
CA LYS A 90 -16.37 3.50 6.41
C LYS A 90 -15.16 2.68 5.98
N GLY A 91 -13.97 3.09 6.43
CA GLY A 91 -12.71 2.39 6.16
C GLY A 91 -12.68 0.99 6.74
N ARG A 92 -13.20 0.78 7.95
CA ARG A 92 -13.36 -0.56 8.56
C ARG A 92 -14.18 -1.47 7.64
N ASP A 93 -15.37 -1.01 7.26
CA ASP A 93 -16.30 -1.82 6.48
C ASP A 93 -15.73 -2.10 5.07
N ALA A 94 -15.05 -1.12 4.49
CA ALA A 94 -14.34 -1.25 3.21
C ALA A 94 -13.15 -2.24 3.26
N VAL A 95 -12.35 -2.23 4.33
CA VAL A 95 -11.26 -3.21 4.54
C VAL A 95 -11.82 -4.62 4.70
N HIS A 96 -12.91 -4.78 5.44
CA HIS A 96 -13.59 -6.08 5.55
C HIS A 96 -14.13 -6.57 4.20
N ALA A 97 -14.76 -5.68 3.41
CA ALA A 97 -15.25 -6.01 2.08
C ALA A 97 -14.12 -6.41 1.13
N LEU A 98 -12.96 -5.73 1.20
CA LEU A 98 -11.80 -6.06 0.36
C LEU A 98 -11.16 -7.40 0.79
N GLU A 99 -11.02 -7.68 2.09
CA GLU A 99 -10.42 -8.94 2.54
C GLU A 99 -11.22 -10.18 2.10
N GLY A 100 -12.56 -10.06 2.10
CA GLY A 100 -13.50 -11.06 1.60
C GLY A 100 -13.81 -10.94 0.11
N TYR A 101 -13.06 -10.14 -0.64
CA TYR A 101 -13.32 -9.90 -2.05
C TYR A 101 -13.28 -11.20 -2.86
N ALA A 102 -14.41 -11.53 -3.46
CA ALA A 102 -14.56 -12.57 -4.46
C ALA A 102 -14.99 -11.91 -5.78
N PRO A 103 -14.24 -12.09 -6.87
CA PRO A 103 -14.59 -11.51 -8.16
C PRO A 103 -15.97 -12.00 -8.66
N GLY A 104 -16.70 -11.13 -9.36
CA GLY A 104 -18.01 -11.46 -9.95
C GLY A 104 -19.25 -11.11 -9.10
N PHE A 105 -19.09 -10.69 -7.84
CA PHE A 105 -20.20 -10.25 -6.99
C PHE A 105 -20.52 -8.76 -7.18
N LYS A 106 -21.81 -8.44 -7.44
CA LYS A 106 -22.32 -7.06 -7.58
C LYS A 106 -22.38 -6.33 -6.23
N GLY A 107 -22.13 -5.01 -6.22
CA GLY A 107 -22.38 -4.13 -5.06
C GLY A 107 -21.14 -3.57 -4.35
N GLN A 108 -19.93 -3.83 -4.84
CA GLN A 108 -18.69 -3.52 -4.12
C GLN A 108 -18.05 -2.17 -4.46
N ALA A 109 -18.59 -1.43 -5.45
CA ALA A 109 -17.96 -0.20 -5.95
C ALA A 109 -17.86 0.93 -4.92
N ILE A 110 -18.86 1.07 -4.04
CA ILE A 110 -18.87 2.11 -2.99
C ILE A 110 -17.76 1.84 -1.97
N ALA A 111 -17.57 0.57 -1.57
CA ALA A 111 -16.54 0.17 -0.63
C ALA A 111 -15.12 0.54 -1.11
N PHE A 112 -14.84 0.55 -2.41
CA PHE A 112 -13.51 0.91 -2.91
C PHE A 112 -13.20 2.40 -2.87
N SER A 113 -14.22 3.26 -3.07
CA SER A 113 -14.04 4.71 -2.88
C SER A 113 -13.74 5.03 -1.42
N ASP A 114 -14.49 4.42 -0.50
CA ASP A 114 -14.28 4.57 0.94
C ASP A 114 -12.91 4.03 1.36
N LEU A 115 -12.47 2.90 0.80
CA LEU A 115 -11.13 2.36 1.03
C LEU A 115 -10.05 3.33 0.59
N LEU A 116 -10.13 3.88 -0.62
CA LEU A 116 -9.13 4.82 -1.14
C LEU A 116 -9.01 6.06 -0.26
N LEU A 117 -10.15 6.63 0.16
CA LEU A 117 -10.18 7.76 1.08
C LEU A 117 -9.56 7.39 2.44
N TYR A 118 -9.90 6.22 2.97
CA TYR A 118 -9.34 5.70 4.22
C TYR A 118 -7.82 5.54 4.12
N LEU A 119 -7.30 4.87 3.07
CA LEU A 119 -5.85 4.68 2.88
C LEU A 119 -5.12 6.02 2.77
N SER A 120 -5.70 6.98 2.05
CA SER A 120 -5.05 8.26 1.78
C SER A 120 -4.98 9.09 3.07
N THR A 121 -6.09 9.13 3.80
CA THR A 121 -6.18 9.75 5.13
C THR A 121 -5.28 9.06 6.15
N GLN A 122 -5.28 7.73 6.17
CA GLN A 122 -4.45 6.90 7.06
C GLN A 122 -2.96 7.12 6.81
N LYS A 123 -2.55 7.33 5.55
CA LYS A 123 -1.17 7.67 5.22
C LYS A 123 -0.78 9.04 5.79
N LEU A 124 -1.64 10.05 5.60
CA LEU A 124 -1.37 11.43 6.01
C LEU A 124 -1.43 11.66 7.52
N ARG A 125 -2.38 11.05 8.24
CA ARG A 125 -2.62 11.36 9.67
C ARG A 125 -1.56 10.88 10.65
N THR A 126 -0.69 9.98 10.22
CA THR A 126 0.38 9.43 11.08
C THR A 126 1.45 10.48 11.38
N PRO A 127 2.23 10.36 12.47
CA PRO A 127 3.34 11.29 12.74
C PRO A 127 4.34 11.39 11.58
N ARG A 128 4.56 10.29 10.83
CA ARG A 128 5.33 10.32 9.59
C ARG A 128 4.62 11.09 8.48
N GLY A 129 3.33 10.82 8.27
CA GLY A 129 2.51 11.48 7.24
C GLY A 129 2.40 12.99 7.45
N LEU A 130 2.13 13.44 8.69
CA LEU A 130 2.08 14.85 9.05
C LEU A 130 3.46 15.51 8.89
N GLY A 131 4.53 14.81 9.27
CA GLY A 131 5.88 15.28 9.05
C GLY A 131 6.23 15.42 7.58
N TRP A 132 5.81 14.48 6.73
CA TRP A 132 5.96 14.56 5.27
C TRP A 132 5.14 15.72 4.70
N LEU A 133 3.88 15.86 5.12
CA LEU A 133 2.99 16.90 4.62
C LEU A 133 3.54 18.29 4.92
N ARG A 134 4.01 18.51 6.15
CA ARG A 134 4.68 19.75 6.55
C ARG A 134 5.81 20.12 5.59
N ASP A 135 6.64 19.15 5.21
CA ASP A 135 7.76 19.38 4.28
C ASP A 135 7.26 19.69 2.85
N GLN A 136 6.04 19.25 2.47
CA GLN A 136 5.47 19.53 1.15
C GLN A 136 4.80 20.91 1.07
N VAL A 137 4.10 21.35 2.12
CA VAL A 137 3.35 22.61 2.12
C VAL A 137 4.08 23.77 2.82
N ASP A 138 5.24 23.51 3.42
CA ASP A 138 6.04 24.48 4.19
C ASP A 138 5.29 25.14 5.38
N VAL A 139 4.38 24.39 6.00
CA VAL A 139 3.53 24.88 7.10
C VAL A 139 4.03 24.37 8.45
N HIS A 140 4.52 25.29 9.28
CA HIS A 140 5.06 24.98 10.61
C HIS A 140 4.03 25.09 11.73
N ASP A 141 2.96 25.88 11.53
CA ASP A 141 1.85 25.94 12.46
C ASP A 141 1.03 24.66 12.41
N ARG A 142 0.75 24.11 13.59
CA ARG A 142 0.08 22.83 13.68
C ARG A 142 -1.40 22.89 13.29
N THR A 143 -2.10 23.97 13.64
CA THR A 143 -3.51 24.11 13.27
C THR A 143 -3.64 24.18 11.74
N LEU A 144 -2.81 25.00 11.09
CA LEU A 144 -2.76 25.08 9.63
C LEU A 144 -2.39 23.74 8.99
N LEU A 145 -1.39 23.02 9.52
CA LEU A 145 -1.01 21.69 9.00
C LEU A 145 -2.17 20.69 9.04
N LEU A 146 -3.00 20.73 10.09
CA LEU A 146 -4.16 19.84 10.21
C LEU A 146 -5.28 20.22 9.23
N LEU A 147 -5.47 21.52 8.96
CA LEU A 147 -6.40 21.98 7.92
C LEU A 147 -5.95 21.53 6.52
N GLU A 148 -4.67 21.69 6.21
CA GLU A 148 -4.06 21.19 4.95
C GLU A 148 -4.24 19.68 4.81
N MET A 149 -4.02 18.92 5.88
CA MET A 149 -4.22 17.47 5.87
C MET A 149 -5.67 17.10 5.54
N MET A 150 -6.65 17.83 6.07
CA MET A 150 -8.07 17.61 5.76
C MET A 150 -8.38 17.95 4.30
N GLU A 151 -7.88 19.08 3.80
CA GLU A 151 -8.07 19.50 2.40
C GLU A 151 -7.47 18.49 1.42
N LEU A 152 -6.24 18.04 1.72
CA LEU A 152 -5.44 17.17 0.86
C LEU A 152 -5.71 15.68 1.07
N ARG A 153 -6.71 15.31 1.89
CA ARG A 153 -7.01 13.90 2.26
C ARG A 153 -7.21 12.95 1.09
N GLN A 154 -7.61 13.44 -0.08
CA GLN A 154 -7.83 12.64 -1.30
C GLN A 154 -6.65 12.61 -2.27
N MET A 155 -5.52 13.23 -1.92
CA MET A 155 -4.37 13.44 -2.80
C MET A 155 -3.89 12.17 -3.52
N PHE A 156 -3.96 11.01 -2.87
CA PHE A 156 -3.43 9.76 -3.41
C PHE A 156 -4.47 8.90 -4.16
N CYS A 157 -5.76 9.21 -4.01
CA CYS A 157 -6.85 8.34 -4.45
C CYS A 157 -6.80 8.03 -5.94
N ALA A 158 -6.61 9.02 -6.80
CA ALA A 158 -6.61 8.80 -8.25
C ALA A 158 -5.45 7.92 -8.71
N THR A 159 -4.25 8.17 -8.19
CA THR A 159 -3.06 7.38 -8.51
C THR A 159 -3.26 5.91 -8.12
N TRP A 160 -3.86 5.64 -6.96
CA TRP A 160 -4.14 4.29 -6.50
C TRP A 160 -5.32 3.62 -7.20
N ALA A 161 -6.38 4.35 -7.54
CA ALA A 161 -7.50 3.82 -8.32
C ALA A 161 -7.04 3.29 -9.70
N GLU A 162 -6.04 3.94 -10.28
CA GLU A 162 -5.43 3.57 -11.57
C GLU A 162 -4.35 2.49 -11.46
N CYS A 163 -3.99 2.03 -10.27
CA CYS A 163 -3.04 0.93 -10.09
C CYS A 163 -3.68 -0.42 -10.46
N ILE A 164 -2.82 -1.41 -10.70
CA ILE A 164 -3.23 -2.82 -10.59
C ILE A 164 -3.24 -3.18 -9.11
N TRP A 165 -4.40 -3.63 -8.64
CA TRP A 165 -4.61 -4.04 -7.26
C TRP A 165 -4.38 -5.54 -7.16
N GLN A 166 -3.70 -5.96 -6.11
CA GLN A 166 -3.50 -7.37 -5.80
C GLN A 166 -3.71 -7.61 -4.31
N ILE A 167 -4.49 -8.64 -3.98
CA ILE A 167 -4.66 -9.14 -2.62
C ILE A 167 -3.83 -10.42 -2.52
N ALA A 168 -2.83 -10.39 -1.64
CA ALA A 168 -1.96 -11.52 -1.39
C ALA A 168 -2.15 -12.09 0.01
N ASP A 169 -1.93 -13.39 0.14
CA ASP A 169 -2.28 -14.21 1.28
C ASP A 169 -1.04 -14.92 1.83
N ALA A 170 -0.86 -14.85 3.15
CA ALA A 170 0.24 -15.43 3.91
C ALA A 170 -0.22 -16.62 4.77
N HIS A 171 -1.39 -17.20 4.54
CA HIS A 171 -1.91 -18.33 5.33
C HIS A 171 -0.95 -19.53 5.35
N GLY A 172 -0.30 -19.83 4.22
CA GLY A 172 0.71 -20.90 4.12
C GLY A 172 2.09 -20.57 4.73
N SER A 173 2.33 -19.31 5.08
CA SER A 173 3.60 -18.84 5.62
C SER A 173 3.64 -18.97 7.16
N PRO A 174 4.69 -19.58 7.75
CA PRO A 174 4.90 -19.59 9.22
C PRO A 174 4.92 -18.19 9.84
N THR A 175 5.53 -17.23 9.15
CA THR A 175 5.49 -15.81 9.52
C THR A 175 4.27 -15.14 8.92
N LYS A 176 3.61 -14.28 9.69
CA LYS A 176 2.49 -13.45 9.23
C LYS A 176 2.90 -11.98 9.13
N PHE A 177 2.07 -11.16 8.50
CA PHE A 177 2.36 -9.73 8.34
C PHE A 177 2.37 -8.99 9.68
N ILE A 178 3.30 -8.05 9.80
CA ILE A 178 3.37 -7.10 10.92
C ILE A 178 2.61 -5.82 10.58
N LEU A 179 2.21 -5.05 11.59
CA LEU A 179 1.73 -3.68 11.41
C LEU A 179 2.75 -2.65 11.92
N SER A 180 2.63 -1.42 11.46
CA SER A 180 3.49 -0.29 11.86
C SER A 180 2.67 0.93 12.25
N ASP A 181 3.36 1.92 12.83
CA ASP A 181 2.83 3.26 13.08
C ASP A 181 2.62 4.10 11.81
N HIS A 182 2.98 3.56 10.64
CA HIS A 182 2.71 4.12 9.32
C HIS A 182 2.21 3.00 8.39
N PRO A 183 0.94 2.55 8.51
CA PRO A 183 0.50 1.27 7.96
C PRO A 183 0.39 1.24 6.43
N VAL A 184 0.27 2.40 5.77
CA VAL A 184 0.22 2.52 4.30
C VAL A 184 1.61 2.91 3.80
N VAL A 185 2.45 1.92 3.51
CA VAL A 185 3.87 2.12 3.19
C VAL A 185 4.12 2.13 1.69
N ALA A 186 5.16 2.85 1.24
CA ALA A 186 5.58 2.84 -0.15
C ALA A 186 6.92 2.11 -0.34
N TYR A 187 6.95 1.21 -1.33
CA TYR A 187 8.12 0.43 -1.71
C TYR A 187 8.51 0.74 -3.14
N ASN A 188 9.79 1.02 -3.38
CA ASN A 188 10.35 1.12 -4.71
C ASN A 188 11.72 0.44 -4.67
N ARG A 189 11.94 -0.51 -5.60
CA ARG A 189 13.15 -1.34 -5.60
C ARG A 189 14.43 -0.53 -5.79
N GLU A 190 14.35 0.66 -6.41
CA GLU A 190 15.48 1.57 -6.60
C GLU A 190 15.64 2.56 -5.42
N CYS A 191 14.63 2.71 -4.55
CA CYS A 191 14.65 3.65 -3.41
C CYS A 191 14.92 2.93 -2.09
N ARG A 192 16.20 2.61 -1.84
CA ARG A 192 16.66 2.02 -0.57
C ARG A 192 16.32 2.90 0.64
N PRO A 193 16.22 2.35 1.87
CA PRO A 193 15.80 3.10 3.06
C PRO A 193 16.59 4.38 3.38
N LEU A 194 17.87 4.45 3.00
CA LEU A 194 18.74 5.62 3.22
C LEU A 194 18.92 6.51 1.97
N SER A 195 18.21 6.20 0.88
CA SER A 195 18.24 7.01 -0.34
C SER A 195 17.65 8.40 -0.09
N PRO A 196 18.00 9.42 -0.91
CA PRO A 196 17.44 10.77 -0.78
C PRO A 196 15.90 10.79 -0.75
N HIS A 197 15.26 9.90 -1.51
CA HIS A 197 13.79 9.73 -1.54
C HIS A 197 13.18 9.21 -0.24
N CYS A 198 13.98 8.78 0.74
CA CYS A 198 13.50 8.08 1.94
C CYS A 198 13.98 8.71 3.26
N ARG A 199 14.67 9.85 3.20
CA ARG A 199 15.19 10.53 4.39
C ARG A 199 14.08 11.25 5.17
N GLY A 200 14.26 11.35 6.48
CA GLY A 200 13.32 12.05 7.36
C GLY A 200 11.97 11.34 7.39
N CYS A 201 10.91 12.05 6.99
CA CYS A 201 9.57 11.49 6.88
C CYS A 201 9.23 10.99 5.46
N ASN A 202 10.13 11.18 4.49
CA ASN A 202 9.88 10.83 3.09
C ASN A 202 9.85 9.32 2.83
N GLU A 203 9.13 8.97 1.78
CA GLU A 203 9.09 7.66 1.14
C GLU A 203 9.16 7.88 -0.38
N PRO A 204 9.48 6.85 -1.19
CA PRO A 204 9.39 7.00 -2.64
C PRO A 204 8.00 7.50 -3.02
N ASP A 205 7.95 8.52 -3.89
CA ASP A 205 6.68 9.10 -4.31
C ASP A 205 5.85 8.04 -5.03
N ILE A 206 4.57 7.92 -4.64
CA ILE A 206 3.63 6.92 -5.18
C ILE A 206 3.40 7.07 -6.69
N ARG A 207 3.76 8.23 -7.24
CA ARG A 207 3.65 8.56 -8.66
C ARG A 207 4.86 8.11 -9.45
N MET A 208 5.95 7.68 -8.81
CA MET A 208 7.05 7.05 -9.56
C MET A 208 6.58 5.70 -10.12
N ASN A 209 7.09 5.32 -11.29
CA ASN A 209 6.70 4.10 -11.99
C ASN A 209 6.80 2.89 -11.05
N GLY A 210 8.00 2.60 -10.54
CA GLY A 210 8.25 1.41 -9.72
C GLY A 210 7.87 1.54 -8.26
N THR A 211 7.06 2.54 -7.89
CA THR A 211 6.53 2.61 -6.53
C THR A 211 5.27 1.76 -6.40
N HIS A 212 5.34 0.84 -5.45
CA HIS A 212 4.23 0.02 -4.98
C HIS A 212 3.74 0.57 -3.64
N THR A 213 2.44 0.59 -3.42
CA THR A 213 1.87 0.86 -2.09
C THR A 213 1.46 -0.46 -1.46
N ILE A 214 1.85 -0.67 -0.20
CA ILE A 214 1.61 -1.89 0.55
C ILE A 214 0.79 -1.53 1.78
N PHE A 215 -0.30 -2.26 1.99
CA PHE A 215 -1.17 -2.11 3.15
C PHE A 215 -1.64 -3.48 3.64
N PRO A 216 -1.10 -3.98 4.77
CA PRO A 216 -1.60 -5.20 5.39
C PRO A 216 -3.09 -5.07 5.73
N LEU A 217 -3.95 -5.96 5.23
CA LEU A 217 -5.38 -5.96 5.57
C LEU A 217 -5.61 -6.64 6.92
N SER A 218 -4.80 -7.63 7.26
CA SER A 218 -4.78 -8.39 8.51
C SER A 218 -3.40 -9.00 8.70
N SER A 219 -3.21 -9.86 9.71
CA SER A 219 -1.99 -10.65 9.80
C SER A 219 -1.78 -11.55 8.56
N GLU A 220 -2.85 -11.98 7.89
CA GLU A 220 -2.74 -12.97 6.80
C GLU A 220 -2.88 -12.37 5.41
N LYS A 221 -3.58 -11.25 5.24
CA LYS A 221 -3.76 -10.65 3.92
C LYS A 221 -3.08 -9.29 3.79
N VAL A 222 -2.58 -9.00 2.59
CA VAL A 222 -1.98 -7.71 2.25
C VAL A 222 -2.52 -7.20 0.91
N LEU A 223 -2.83 -5.92 0.85
CA LEU A 223 -3.11 -5.21 -0.39
C LEU A 223 -1.80 -4.64 -0.95
N ILE A 224 -1.55 -4.91 -2.23
CA ILE A 224 -0.44 -4.35 -2.99
C ILE A 224 -1.02 -3.60 -4.18
N LEU A 225 -0.65 -2.33 -4.30
CA LEU A 225 -1.03 -1.46 -5.41
C LEU A 225 0.21 -1.19 -6.26
N THR A 226 0.18 -1.65 -7.51
CA THR A 226 1.28 -1.49 -8.45
C THR A 226 0.89 -0.52 -9.55
N ASN A 227 1.73 0.49 -9.80
CA ASN A 227 1.48 1.45 -10.86
C ASN A 227 1.33 0.74 -12.20
N THR A 228 0.28 1.08 -12.95
CA THR A 228 -0.03 0.42 -14.24
C THR A 228 1.10 0.57 -15.27
N SER A 229 1.77 1.73 -15.30
CA SER A 229 2.94 1.94 -16.17
C SER A 229 4.06 0.92 -15.89
N TRP A 230 4.27 0.59 -14.62
CA TRP A 230 5.30 -0.35 -14.18
C TRP A 230 4.90 -1.79 -14.38
N ALA A 231 3.63 -2.12 -14.10
CA ALA A 231 3.07 -3.44 -14.37
C ALA A 231 3.17 -3.80 -15.86
N ARG A 232 3.08 -2.82 -16.76
CA ARG A 232 3.24 -3.00 -18.21
C ARG A 232 4.67 -3.01 -18.70
N ASN A 233 5.54 -2.22 -18.08
CA ASN A 233 6.94 -2.14 -18.49
C ASN A 233 7.84 -2.01 -17.25
N PRO A 234 8.28 -3.14 -16.67
CA PRO A 234 9.18 -3.14 -15.51
C PRO A 234 10.66 -2.95 -15.91
N TYR A 235 10.95 -2.69 -17.18
CA TYR A 235 12.31 -2.44 -17.70
C TYR A 235 12.67 -0.97 -17.79
N GLN A 236 11.70 -0.08 -17.57
CA GLN A 236 11.93 1.37 -17.52
C GLN A 236 12.54 1.79 -16.16
N SER A 237 12.80 3.09 -16.02
CA SER A 237 13.25 3.64 -14.73
C SER A 237 12.14 3.56 -13.69
N ALA A 238 12.46 3.00 -12.51
CA ALA A 238 11.53 2.88 -11.41
C ALA A 238 11.26 4.24 -10.73
N THR A 239 12.17 5.20 -10.86
CA THR A 239 12.16 6.50 -10.15
C THR A 239 11.58 7.65 -10.98
N ARG A 240 11.42 7.48 -12.30
CA ARG A 240 10.69 8.46 -13.13
C ARG A 240 9.20 8.44 -12.80
N PHE A 241 8.55 9.58 -12.94
CA PHE A 241 7.11 9.67 -12.77
C PHE A 241 6.34 8.94 -13.87
N ARG A 242 5.24 8.33 -13.45
CA ARG A 242 4.20 7.78 -14.31
C ARG A 242 3.63 8.83 -15.24
N PRO A 243 3.05 8.42 -16.39
CA PRO A 243 2.15 9.29 -17.13
C PRO A 243 0.98 9.76 -16.25
N ASN A 244 0.60 11.03 -16.41
CA ASN A 244 -0.43 11.72 -15.63
C ASN A 244 -0.19 11.72 -14.10
N PRO A 245 0.92 12.31 -13.61
CA PRO A 245 1.28 12.29 -12.18
C PRO A 245 0.54 13.35 -11.33
N THR A 246 -0.48 14.02 -11.85
CA THR A 246 -1.18 15.10 -11.11
C THR A 246 -2.07 14.51 -10.03
N TYR A 247 -1.90 14.86 -8.75
CA TYR A 247 -2.62 14.24 -7.62
C TYR A 247 -4.15 14.28 -7.74
N PHE A 248 -4.73 15.47 -7.86
CA PHE A 248 -6.18 15.67 -7.84
C PHE A 248 -6.76 15.56 -9.24
N ARG A 249 -7.44 14.44 -9.52
CA ARG A 249 -8.12 14.18 -10.78
C ARG A 249 -9.24 13.15 -10.59
N ASN A 250 -10.26 13.23 -11.44
CA ASN A 250 -11.27 12.19 -11.54
C ASN A 250 -10.71 11.02 -12.33
N THR A 251 -11.02 9.80 -11.91
CA THR A 251 -10.58 8.57 -12.57
C THR A 251 -11.56 7.45 -12.27
N ILE A 252 -11.30 6.26 -12.82
CA ILE A 252 -12.10 5.06 -12.59
C ILE A 252 -11.23 3.91 -12.09
N ILE A 253 -11.78 3.11 -11.19
CA ILE A 253 -11.19 1.85 -10.74
C ILE A 253 -11.66 0.69 -11.62
N LYS A 254 -10.72 -0.14 -12.09
CA LYS A 254 -11.03 -1.37 -12.82
C LYS A 254 -11.18 -2.55 -11.85
N VAL A 255 -12.35 -2.64 -11.20
CA VAL A 255 -12.65 -3.67 -10.18
C VAL A 255 -12.40 -5.09 -10.66
N MET A 256 -12.77 -5.42 -11.90
CA MET A 256 -12.59 -6.78 -12.44
C MET A 256 -11.11 -7.16 -12.63
N GLY A 257 -10.22 -6.16 -12.69
CA GLY A 257 -8.77 -6.35 -12.80
C GLY A 257 -8.05 -6.53 -11.46
N ILE A 258 -8.77 -6.52 -10.32
CA ILE A 258 -8.18 -6.82 -9.02
C ILE A 258 -7.73 -8.29 -9.03
N GLN A 259 -6.46 -8.52 -8.75
CA GLN A 259 -5.89 -9.86 -8.66
C GLN A 259 -6.06 -10.46 -7.26
N VAL A 260 -6.51 -11.70 -7.22
CA VAL A 260 -6.68 -12.51 -6.00
C VAL A 260 -5.91 -13.83 -6.12
N GLU A 261 -6.00 -14.68 -5.10
CA GLU A 261 -5.39 -16.03 -5.07
C GLU A 261 -3.85 -16.00 -5.22
N ARG A 262 -3.22 -14.92 -4.76
CA ARG A 262 -1.77 -14.87 -4.58
C ARG A 262 -1.38 -15.45 -3.24
N HIS A 263 -0.77 -16.62 -3.21
CA HIS A 263 -0.16 -17.16 -1.99
C HIS A 263 1.32 -16.77 -1.93
N MET A 264 1.70 -16.04 -0.88
CA MET A 264 3.09 -15.65 -0.65
C MET A 264 3.84 -16.74 0.11
N ASP A 265 5.08 -16.99 -0.32
CA ASP A 265 5.99 -17.86 0.44
C ASP A 265 6.58 -17.12 1.67
N GLU A 266 7.25 -17.88 2.54
CA GLU A 266 7.86 -17.34 3.77
C GLU A 266 8.88 -16.23 3.48
N GLN A 267 9.65 -16.34 2.38
CA GLN A 267 10.65 -15.35 2.02
C GLN A 267 9.97 -14.04 1.58
N GLU A 268 8.95 -14.12 0.73
CA GLU A 268 8.17 -12.97 0.29
C GLU A 268 7.49 -12.26 1.48
N VAL A 269 6.93 -13.01 2.44
CA VAL A 269 6.32 -12.41 3.64
C VAL A 269 7.36 -11.71 4.51
N ARG A 270 8.54 -12.30 4.69
CA ARG A 270 9.65 -11.67 5.42
C ARG A 270 10.14 -10.40 4.74
N GLU A 271 10.23 -10.39 3.42
CA GLU A 271 10.62 -9.20 2.64
C GLU A 271 9.58 -8.06 2.77
N ILE A 272 8.29 -8.37 2.73
CA ILE A 272 7.21 -7.40 3.00
C ILE A 272 7.32 -6.86 4.43
N ASN A 273 7.51 -7.73 5.43
CA ASN A 273 7.71 -7.31 6.82
C ASN A 273 8.96 -6.44 6.98
N TYR A 274 10.04 -6.76 6.27
CA TYR A 274 11.24 -5.94 6.24
C TYR A 274 10.96 -4.54 5.69
N ILE A 275 10.22 -4.44 4.58
CA ILE A 275 9.78 -3.15 4.04
C ILE A 275 8.96 -2.38 5.07
N ILE A 276 7.92 -2.99 5.66
CA ILE A 276 7.05 -2.36 6.66
C ILE A 276 7.88 -1.82 7.83
N LYS A 277 8.82 -2.62 8.35
CA LYS A 277 9.71 -2.20 9.45
C LYS A 277 10.62 -1.04 9.06
N ARG A 278 11.21 -1.04 7.86
CA ARG A 278 12.05 0.08 7.38
C ARG A 278 11.25 1.34 7.05
N ARG A 279 9.93 1.22 6.85
CA ARG A 279 9.00 2.32 6.60
C ARG A 279 8.21 2.77 7.84
N ALA A 280 8.35 2.08 8.97
CA ALA A 280 7.86 2.57 10.25
C ALA A 280 8.61 3.83 10.68
N LYS A 281 7.95 4.69 11.46
CA LYS A 281 8.57 5.87 12.07
C LYS A 281 9.27 5.52 13.37
N ARG A 282 8.63 4.71 14.21
CA ARG A 282 9.08 4.38 15.56
C ARG A 282 8.56 3.04 16.04
N TYR A 283 7.32 2.66 15.76
CA TYR A 283 6.71 1.47 16.33
C TYR A 283 6.28 0.47 15.26
N ILE A 284 6.51 -0.82 15.54
CA ILE A 284 5.91 -1.95 14.83
C ILE A 284 5.26 -2.91 15.82
N ALA A 285 4.32 -3.71 15.35
CA ALA A 285 3.62 -4.69 16.18
C ALA A 285 3.18 -5.95 15.43
N SER A 286 3.01 -7.02 16.20
CA SER A 286 2.59 -8.36 15.73
C SER A 286 2.04 -9.18 16.89
N SER A 287 1.36 -10.29 16.58
CA SER A 287 0.92 -11.25 17.61
C SER A 287 2.07 -12.12 18.14
N ARG A 288 3.18 -12.23 17.41
CA ARG A 288 4.36 -12.99 17.82
C ARG A 288 5.64 -12.17 17.75
N GLU A 289 6.45 -12.25 18.80
CA GLU A 289 7.67 -11.44 18.97
C GLU A 289 8.67 -11.66 17.82
N GLU A 290 8.84 -12.91 17.38
CA GLU A 290 9.82 -13.29 16.36
C GLU A 290 9.57 -12.60 15.00
N TRP A 291 8.31 -12.31 14.66
CA TRP A 291 7.95 -11.67 13.39
C TRP A 291 8.40 -10.21 13.31
N LEU A 292 8.75 -9.58 14.46
CA LEU A 292 9.22 -8.19 14.52
C LEU A 292 10.67 -8.02 14.07
N TYR A 293 11.39 -9.10 13.76
CA TYR A 293 12.81 -9.07 13.42
C TYR A 293 13.11 -9.69 12.03
N PRO A 294 12.48 -9.21 10.94
CA PRO A 294 12.72 -9.74 9.60
C PRO A 294 14.18 -9.58 9.14
N GLU A 295 14.93 -8.63 9.71
CA GLU A 295 16.36 -8.45 9.45
C GLU A 295 17.24 -9.64 9.88
N ALA A 296 16.73 -10.56 10.69
CA ALA A 296 17.42 -11.81 11.00
C ALA A 296 17.55 -12.73 9.77
N HIS A 297 16.70 -12.52 8.75
CA HIS A 297 16.64 -13.32 7.54
C HIS A 297 16.85 -12.49 6.26
N ILE A 298 16.56 -11.18 6.30
CA ILE A 298 16.56 -10.30 5.13
C ILE A 298 17.67 -9.26 5.22
N SER A 299 18.48 -9.16 4.16
CA SER A 299 19.52 -8.14 4.06
C SER A 299 19.06 -6.92 3.27
N VAL A 300 19.45 -5.72 3.72
CA VAL A 300 19.25 -4.49 2.93
C VAL A 300 19.97 -4.52 1.58
N ALA A 301 21.04 -5.31 1.46
CA ALA A 301 21.77 -5.47 0.20
C ALA A 301 20.90 -6.08 -0.91
N GLU A 302 19.87 -6.84 -0.52
CA GLU A 302 18.95 -7.55 -1.41
C GLU A 302 17.73 -6.71 -1.79
N TRP A 303 17.61 -5.47 -1.29
CA TRP A 303 16.43 -4.60 -1.48
C TRP A 303 15.94 -4.50 -2.94
N THR A 304 16.88 -4.42 -3.89
CA THR A 304 16.57 -4.33 -5.33
C THR A 304 16.16 -5.66 -5.95
N ARG A 305 16.39 -6.78 -5.25
CA ARG A 305 16.22 -8.17 -5.68
C ARG A 305 15.13 -8.92 -4.92
N PHE A 306 14.44 -8.29 -3.96
CA PHE A 306 13.30 -8.89 -3.26
C PHE A 306 12.30 -9.49 -4.26
N GLY A 307 11.85 -10.72 -3.99
CA GLY A 307 11.00 -11.52 -4.88
C GLY A 307 11.60 -11.69 -6.28
N GLY A 308 12.93 -11.83 -6.38
CA GLY A 308 13.65 -11.88 -7.66
C GLY A 308 13.65 -10.57 -8.44
N GLY A 309 13.30 -9.45 -7.80
CA GLY A 309 13.09 -8.14 -8.43
C GLY A 309 11.62 -7.84 -8.75
N TYR A 310 10.71 -8.77 -8.43
CA TYR A 310 9.28 -8.72 -8.76
C TYR A 310 8.35 -8.97 -7.55
N LEU A 311 8.85 -8.80 -6.30
CA LEU A 311 8.07 -9.04 -5.07
C LEU A 311 6.64 -8.49 -5.12
N CYS A 312 6.46 -7.24 -5.54
CA CYS A 312 5.16 -6.57 -5.54
C CYS A 312 4.46 -6.59 -6.91
N MET A 313 4.98 -7.31 -7.90
CA MET A 313 4.37 -7.32 -9.22
C MET A 313 3.10 -8.18 -9.25
N PRO A 314 2.03 -7.72 -9.93
CA PRO A 314 0.93 -8.58 -10.32
C PRO A 314 1.43 -9.65 -11.31
N ASP A 315 0.67 -10.74 -11.46
CA ASP A 315 0.94 -11.69 -12.53
C ASP A 315 0.54 -11.04 -13.87
N PRO A 316 1.49 -10.75 -14.78
CA PRO A 316 1.20 -10.05 -16.02
C PRO A 316 0.35 -10.89 -16.98
N ARG A 317 0.29 -12.22 -16.80
CA ARG A 317 -0.57 -13.11 -17.61
C ARG A 317 -2.05 -12.95 -17.27
N SER A 318 -2.33 -12.45 -16.07
CA SER A 318 -3.67 -12.09 -15.57
C SER A 318 -3.95 -10.60 -15.65
N MET A 319 -3.31 -9.91 -16.59
CA MET A 319 -3.57 -8.51 -16.91
C MET A 319 -4.03 -8.35 -18.35
N ASP A 320 -4.90 -7.38 -18.59
CA ASP A 320 -5.26 -6.95 -19.94
C ASP A 320 -4.35 -5.81 -20.40
N PHE A 321 -4.12 -5.75 -21.70
CA PHE A 321 -3.50 -4.61 -22.34
C PHE A 321 -4.58 -3.73 -22.99
N ASP A 322 -5.28 -2.96 -22.17
CA ASP A 322 -6.25 -1.95 -22.61
C ASP A 322 -5.59 -0.59 -22.91
N SER A 323 -6.19 0.19 -23.79
CA SER A 323 -5.75 1.57 -24.08
C SER A 323 -6.63 2.65 -23.42
N GLY A 324 -7.78 2.24 -22.87
CA GLY A 324 -8.70 3.14 -22.18
C GLY A 324 -9.96 2.41 -21.73
N ILE A 325 -10.82 3.15 -21.04
CA ILE A 325 -12.10 2.68 -20.51
C ILE A 325 -13.20 3.59 -21.04
N TYR A 326 -14.28 2.98 -21.54
CA TYR A 326 -15.52 3.65 -21.91
C TYR A 326 -16.64 3.22 -20.95
N ILE A 327 -17.42 4.18 -20.49
CA ILE A 327 -18.51 4.00 -19.54
C ILE A 327 -19.79 4.52 -20.19
N GLY A 328 -20.85 3.73 -20.17
CA GLY A 328 -22.20 4.17 -20.46
C GLY A 328 -23.02 4.22 -19.18
N TYR A 329 -23.66 5.35 -18.90
CA TYR A 329 -24.56 5.51 -17.76
C TYR A 329 -26.01 5.22 -18.19
N LYS A 330 -26.84 4.85 -17.21
CA LYS A 330 -28.26 4.53 -17.45
C LYS A 330 -29.07 5.70 -18.01
N ASP A 331 -28.62 6.93 -17.76
CA ASP A 331 -29.24 8.16 -18.25
C ASP A 331 -28.78 8.55 -19.67
N GLY A 332 -28.07 7.66 -20.37
CA GLY A 332 -27.58 7.88 -21.74
C GLY A 332 -26.30 8.69 -21.83
N ARG A 333 -25.77 9.21 -20.71
CA ARG A 333 -24.44 9.84 -20.71
C ARG A 333 -23.35 8.80 -20.92
N SER A 334 -22.24 9.22 -21.48
CA SER A 334 -21.03 8.42 -21.58
C SER A 334 -19.84 9.15 -20.98
N ASP A 335 -18.84 8.37 -20.61
CA ASP A 335 -17.57 8.90 -20.15
C ASP A 335 -16.42 8.03 -20.64
N ALA A 336 -15.25 8.63 -20.81
CA ALA A 336 -14.08 7.96 -21.33
C ALA A 336 -12.82 8.39 -20.57
N PHE A 337 -11.94 7.43 -20.35
CA PHE A 337 -10.64 7.65 -19.73
C PHE A 337 -9.57 6.92 -20.56
N ASP A 338 -8.40 7.51 -20.72
CA ASP A 338 -7.21 6.74 -21.12
C ASP A 338 -6.75 5.85 -19.95
N LEU A 339 -5.78 4.99 -20.21
CA LEU A 339 -5.19 4.09 -19.21
C LEU A 339 -4.71 4.80 -17.91
N TYR A 340 -4.30 6.06 -18.05
CA TYR A 340 -3.71 6.86 -16.98
C TYR A 340 -4.70 7.89 -16.43
N GLY A 341 -6.01 7.68 -16.66
CA GLY A 341 -7.09 8.49 -16.11
C GLY A 341 -7.30 9.85 -16.77
N ARG A 342 -6.73 10.08 -17.97
CA ARG A 342 -6.99 11.33 -18.70
C ARG A 342 -8.31 11.29 -19.45
N LYS A 343 -8.95 12.44 -19.57
CA LYS A 343 -10.13 12.68 -20.40
C LYS A 343 -9.75 12.98 -21.85
N PRO A 344 -10.65 12.72 -22.83
CA PRO A 344 -10.39 13.00 -24.25
C PRO A 344 -9.93 14.44 -24.55
N TRP A 345 -10.38 15.42 -23.76
CA TRP A 345 -10.02 16.83 -23.92
C TRP A 345 -8.74 17.26 -23.17
N GLN A 346 -8.11 16.36 -22.42
CA GLN A 346 -6.88 16.67 -21.67
C GLN A 346 -5.63 16.43 -22.53
N GLN A 347 -4.62 17.28 -22.32
CA GLN A 347 -3.34 17.15 -23.00
C GLN A 347 -2.67 15.79 -22.71
N GLY A 348 -2.18 15.15 -23.77
CA GLY A 348 -1.50 13.85 -23.68
C GLY A 348 -2.45 12.66 -23.52
N TYR A 349 -3.76 12.86 -23.68
CA TYR A 349 -4.71 11.77 -23.87
C TYR A 349 -4.34 10.98 -25.12
N SER A 350 -4.27 9.66 -25.01
CA SER A 350 -4.10 8.76 -26.15
C SER A 350 -4.77 7.43 -25.87
N GLN A 351 -5.43 6.89 -26.89
CA GLN A 351 -5.93 5.49 -26.91
C GLN A 351 -5.11 4.60 -27.84
N GLU A 352 -4.00 5.13 -28.37
CA GLU A 352 -3.13 4.36 -29.23
C GLU A 352 -2.26 3.44 -28.39
N ARG A 353 -2.16 2.19 -28.84
CA ARG A 353 -1.26 1.21 -28.24
C ARG A 353 0.18 1.61 -28.58
N SER A 354 1.00 1.87 -27.56
CA SER A 354 2.45 1.97 -27.75
C SER A 354 3.03 0.60 -28.07
N ASP A 355 3.54 0.40 -29.28
CA ASP A 355 4.17 -0.87 -29.66
C ASP A 355 5.38 -1.20 -28.78
N ALA A 356 6.15 -0.18 -28.35
CA ALA A 356 7.28 -0.38 -27.45
C ALA A 356 6.83 -0.87 -26.05
N GLU A 357 5.73 -0.32 -25.51
CA GLU A 357 5.16 -0.76 -24.24
C GLU A 357 4.54 -2.15 -24.38
N TRP A 358 3.84 -2.42 -25.48
CA TRP A 358 3.26 -3.73 -25.78
C TRP A 358 4.32 -4.82 -25.85
N GLN A 359 5.42 -4.59 -26.57
CA GLN A 359 6.54 -5.52 -26.64
C GLN A 359 7.21 -5.73 -25.27
N ALA A 360 7.35 -4.66 -24.48
CA ALA A 360 7.86 -4.78 -23.10
C ALA A 360 6.93 -5.63 -22.23
N PHE A 361 5.62 -5.45 -22.35
CA PHE A 361 4.64 -6.21 -21.60
C PHE A 361 4.64 -7.70 -21.98
N LEU A 362 4.65 -8.03 -23.28
CA LEU A 362 4.78 -9.41 -23.75
C LEU A 362 6.08 -10.05 -23.26
N ASN A 363 7.20 -9.34 -23.34
CA ASN A 363 8.47 -9.83 -22.83
C ASN A 363 8.41 -10.10 -21.32
N PHE A 364 7.74 -9.22 -20.57
CA PHE A 364 7.55 -9.40 -19.14
C PHE A 364 6.65 -10.60 -18.83
N GLN A 365 5.59 -10.86 -19.60
CA GLN A 365 4.79 -12.07 -19.47
C GLN A 365 5.64 -13.34 -19.63
N GLY A 366 6.53 -13.37 -20.62
CA GLY A 366 7.43 -14.50 -20.83
C GLY A 366 8.48 -14.66 -19.74
N GLU A 367 9.15 -13.57 -19.34
CA GLU A 367 10.12 -13.59 -18.23
C GLU A 367 9.46 -14.04 -16.92
N PHE A 368 8.26 -13.54 -16.62
CA PHE A 368 7.51 -13.92 -15.43
C PHE A 368 7.09 -15.39 -15.46
N ALA A 369 6.59 -15.88 -16.60
CA ALA A 369 6.27 -17.30 -16.78
C ALA A 369 7.50 -18.19 -16.59
N ARG A 370 8.67 -17.78 -17.08
CA ARG A 370 9.94 -18.52 -16.88
C ARG A 370 10.36 -18.56 -15.41
N LEU A 371 10.18 -17.47 -14.67
CA LEU A 371 10.60 -17.36 -13.28
C LEU A 371 9.64 -18.06 -12.30
N VAL A 372 8.34 -17.97 -12.56
CA VAL A 372 7.28 -18.46 -11.66
C VAL A 372 6.77 -19.85 -12.05
N GLY A 373 6.90 -20.22 -13.33
CA GLY A 373 6.36 -21.44 -13.88
C GLY A 373 4.89 -21.32 -14.32
N PRO A 374 4.22 -22.45 -14.57
CA PRO A 374 2.87 -22.48 -15.13
C PRO A 374 1.77 -22.05 -14.16
N ARG A 375 1.99 -22.16 -12.84
CA ARG A 375 1.04 -21.68 -11.84
C ARG A 375 1.06 -20.15 -11.77
N ARG A 376 -0.10 -19.53 -11.76
CA ARG A 376 -0.24 -18.08 -11.68
C ARG A 376 -0.08 -17.59 -10.25
N LYS A 377 0.64 -16.47 -10.09
CA LYS A 377 0.82 -15.82 -8.78
C LYS A 377 -0.31 -14.88 -8.42
N GLY A 378 -1.26 -14.62 -9.32
CA GLY A 378 -2.43 -13.78 -9.06
C GLY A 378 -3.39 -13.89 -10.23
N ARG A 379 -4.69 -13.87 -9.95
CA ARG A 379 -5.74 -14.18 -10.94
C ARG A 379 -6.76 -13.05 -10.95
N ALA A 380 -7.09 -12.55 -12.15
CA ALA A 380 -8.13 -11.55 -12.35
C ALA A 380 -9.37 -12.22 -12.94
N PHE A 381 -10.53 -11.57 -12.79
CA PHE A 381 -11.77 -12.06 -13.38
C PHE A 381 -11.97 -11.45 -14.76
N ARG A 382 -11.98 -12.33 -15.76
CA ARG A 382 -12.00 -11.96 -17.18
C ARG A 382 -12.91 -12.93 -17.93
N PHE A 383 -13.56 -12.43 -18.97
CA PHE A 383 -14.45 -13.24 -19.81
C PHE A 383 -15.56 -14.00 -19.04
N GLY A 384 -16.00 -13.45 -17.90
CA GLY A 384 -17.09 -14.04 -17.11
C GLY A 384 -16.65 -15.10 -16.09
N GLU A 385 -15.35 -15.36 -15.96
CA GLU A 385 -14.80 -16.30 -14.97
C GLU A 385 -13.47 -15.82 -14.39
N LEU A 386 -13.02 -16.46 -13.32
CA LEU A 386 -11.68 -16.24 -12.78
C LEU A 386 -10.66 -16.95 -13.68
N ASP A 387 -9.59 -16.26 -14.09
CA ASP A 387 -8.50 -16.84 -14.89
C ASP A 387 -8.07 -18.21 -14.34
N LYS A 388 -7.63 -19.15 -15.19
CA LYS A 388 -7.11 -20.45 -14.72
C LYS A 388 -5.95 -20.27 -13.73
N GLU A 389 -5.91 -21.14 -12.72
CA GLU A 389 -4.82 -21.14 -11.73
C GLU A 389 -3.49 -21.60 -12.34
N VAL A 390 -3.55 -22.56 -13.26
CA VAL A 390 -2.38 -23.13 -13.93
C VAL A 390 -2.59 -23.01 -15.43
N ASP A 391 -1.60 -22.43 -16.11
CA ASP A 391 -1.53 -22.45 -17.57
C ASP A 391 -1.36 -23.90 -18.04
N ASP A 392 -2.15 -24.34 -19.03
CA ASP A 392 -1.90 -25.62 -19.68
C ASP A 392 -0.55 -25.61 -20.43
N GLU A 393 -0.06 -26.79 -20.82
CA GLU A 393 1.29 -26.93 -21.36
C GLU A 393 1.52 -26.04 -22.60
N ASP A 394 0.52 -25.95 -23.47
CA ASP A 394 0.59 -25.13 -24.69
C ASP A 394 0.55 -23.63 -24.37
N PHE A 395 -0.30 -23.21 -23.44
CA PHE A 395 -0.37 -21.82 -23.01
C PHE A 395 0.88 -21.39 -22.25
N HIS A 396 1.46 -22.27 -21.44
CA HIS A 396 2.74 -22.02 -20.78
C HIS A 396 3.88 -21.90 -21.79
N LYS A 397 3.96 -22.81 -22.78
CA LYS A 397 4.93 -22.72 -23.89
C LYS A 397 4.73 -21.45 -24.71
N TYR A 398 3.49 -21.02 -24.93
CA TYR A 398 3.19 -19.75 -25.60
C TYR A 398 3.80 -18.58 -24.81
N HIS A 399 3.55 -18.47 -23.51
CA HIS A 399 4.12 -17.40 -22.69
C HIS A 399 5.66 -17.42 -22.71
N LEU A 400 6.29 -18.60 -22.57
CA LEU A 400 7.75 -18.71 -22.63
C LEU A 400 8.34 -18.19 -23.96
N ARG A 401 7.61 -18.34 -25.08
CA ARG A 401 8.03 -17.82 -26.39
C ARG A 401 7.93 -16.30 -26.50
N LEU A 402 7.16 -15.63 -25.63
CA LEU A 402 7.06 -14.17 -25.61
C LEU A 402 8.32 -13.49 -25.06
N GLU A 403 9.14 -14.20 -24.28
CA GLU A 403 10.42 -13.68 -23.78
C GLU A 403 11.39 -13.54 -24.96
N THR A 404 11.47 -12.34 -25.52
CA THR A 404 12.54 -12.01 -26.45
C THR A 404 13.79 -11.82 -25.60
N ARG A 405 14.77 -12.75 -25.73
CA ARG A 405 16.07 -12.62 -25.06
C ARG A 405 16.76 -11.33 -25.50
N ARG A 406 16.43 -10.21 -24.87
CA ARG A 406 17.23 -8.99 -24.93
C ARG A 406 18.56 -9.38 -24.34
N ARG A 407 19.63 -9.33 -25.15
CA ARG A 407 21.00 -9.33 -24.64
C ARG A 407 21.02 -8.27 -23.54
N ARG A 408 21.15 -8.69 -22.27
CA ARG A 408 21.39 -7.77 -21.16
C ARG A 408 22.65 -6.99 -21.53
N SER A 409 22.49 -5.79 -22.08
CA SER A 409 23.57 -4.83 -22.15
C SER A 409 23.93 -4.57 -20.70
N LYS A 410 25.13 -5.01 -20.30
CA LYS A 410 25.72 -4.76 -18.99
C LYS A 410 25.51 -3.28 -18.65
N LEU A 411 24.73 -3.02 -17.60
CA LEU A 411 24.77 -1.77 -16.85
C LEU A 411 25.53 -2.04 -15.56
#